data_AF-A0A2W0ECF5-F1
#
_entry.id   AF-A0A2W0ECF5-F1
#
_cell.length_a   1.000
_cell.length_b   1.000
_cell.length_c   1.000
_cell.angle_alpha   90.00
_cell.angle_beta   90.00
_cell.angle_gamma   90.00
#
_symmetry.space_group_name_H-M   'P 1'
#
loop_
_entity.id
_entity.type
_entity.pdbx_description
1 polymer ?
#
loop_
_entity_poly.entity_id
_entity_poly.type
_entity_poly.pdbx_seq_one_letter_code
_entity_poly.pdbx_strand_id
1 'polypeptide(L)'
;MSPASAAGAVPKGSPYLLYTASISANGTGTGYSSYINVHDAHNNAYAFGIQSDKGSPQSKGKPRYIWERVQNGKFTYGYLGPATNKLTPIGMRWYKNDVATMIVNHKTIGTLKLNLDGRLFFNAEANARLNGDVVHSTVQNTRITVGDRKSNTGLNGKWDTSFSFHGLKAKQTNSPRVQGASFKIDGRVTGLPRGGNWDTAQVSGIGMIAQKW
;
A
#
# COMPACT_ATOMS: atom_id res chain seq x y z
N MET A 1 13.39 15.53 -9.11
CA MET A 1 12.13 15.25 -8.40
C MET A 1 10.99 15.72 -9.29
N SER A 2 10.16 14.83 -9.82
CA SER A 2 8.97 15.26 -10.56
C SER A 2 7.87 15.63 -9.55
N PRO A 3 7.25 16.80 -9.65
CA PRO A 3 6.12 17.15 -8.81
C PRO A 3 4.98 16.15 -9.05
N ALA A 4 4.17 15.90 -8.01
CA ALA A 4 2.91 15.18 -8.18
C ALA A 4 2.10 15.89 -9.28
N SER A 5 1.79 15.18 -10.37
CA SER A 5 0.86 15.69 -11.36
C SER A 5 -0.45 16.00 -10.66
N ALA A 6 -1.00 17.19 -10.91
CA ALA A 6 -2.41 17.48 -10.64
C ALA A 6 -3.27 16.28 -11.10
N ALA A 7 -4.37 16.00 -10.40
CA ALA A 7 -5.27 14.90 -10.73
C ALA A 7 -5.55 14.90 -12.24
N GLY A 8 -4.93 13.97 -12.97
CA GLY A 8 -5.14 13.83 -14.40
C GLY A 8 -6.56 13.36 -14.67
N ALA A 9 -6.96 13.40 -15.94
CA ALA A 9 -8.27 12.89 -16.33
C ALA A 9 -8.41 11.43 -15.89
N VAL A 10 -9.38 11.15 -15.02
CA VAL A 10 -9.75 9.78 -14.65
C VAL A 10 -10.33 9.12 -15.89
N PRO A 11 -9.84 7.94 -16.30
CA PRO A 11 -10.38 7.24 -17.46
C PRO A 11 -11.89 7.01 -17.34
N LYS A 12 -12.60 7.15 -18.46
CA LYS A 12 -14.01 6.76 -18.55
C LYS A 12 -14.13 5.23 -18.48
N GLY A 13 -15.20 4.75 -17.83
CA GLY A 13 -15.48 3.31 -17.69
C GLY A 13 -15.16 2.74 -16.31
N SER A 14 -15.39 1.43 -16.16
CA SER A 14 -15.11 0.71 -14.92
C SER A 14 -13.64 0.35 -14.81
N PRO A 15 -13.01 0.53 -13.63
CA PRO A 15 -11.64 0.07 -13.44
C PRO A 15 -11.58 -1.45 -13.45
N TYR A 16 -10.46 -2.01 -13.91
CA TYR A 16 -10.21 -3.44 -13.79
C TYR A 16 -9.98 -3.84 -12.33
N LEU A 17 -9.36 -2.94 -11.56
CA LEU A 17 -9.09 -3.11 -10.14
C LEU A 17 -9.65 -1.92 -9.36
N LEU A 18 -10.38 -2.19 -8.29
CA LEU A 18 -10.67 -1.25 -7.20
C LEU A 18 -10.29 -1.91 -5.87
N TYR A 19 -9.31 -1.34 -5.17
CA TYR A 19 -8.93 -1.75 -3.82
C TYR A 19 -9.15 -0.58 -2.85
N THR A 20 -10.03 -0.74 -1.87
CA THR A 20 -10.30 0.25 -0.81
C THR A 20 -10.07 -0.32 0.58
N ALA A 21 -9.67 0.52 1.52
CA ALA A 21 -9.59 0.21 2.94
C ALA A 21 -9.64 1.51 3.75
N SER A 22 -9.88 1.44 5.06
CA SER A 22 -9.58 2.54 5.97
C SER A 22 -8.26 2.27 6.66
N ILE A 23 -7.28 3.17 6.56
CA ILE A 23 -5.94 2.94 7.12
C ILE A 23 -5.57 3.97 8.19
N SER A 24 -4.74 3.56 9.14
CA SER A 24 -4.01 4.46 10.01
C SER A 24 -2.52 4.09 9.98
N ALA A 25 -1.66 5.09 9.78
CA ALA A 25 -0.23 4.94 9.93
C ALA A 25 0.17 5.50 11.30
N ASN A 26 0.52 4.66 12.26
CA ASN A 26 0.99 5.09 13.57
C ASN A 26 2.30 4.39 13.91
N GLY A 27 3.10 5.04 14.73
CA GLY A 27 4.41 4.55 15.11
C GLY A 27 5.21 5.60 15.85
N THR A 28 6.43 5.22 16.23
CA THR A 28 7.41 6.10 16.87
C THR A 28 8.78 5.93 16.24
N GLY A 29 9.67 6.89 16.46
CA GLY A 29 11.04 6.89 15.90
C GLY A 29 11.21 7.85 14.73
N THR A 30 11.84 7.38 13.66
CA THR A 30 12.27 8.20 12.52
C THR A 30 11.36 8.10 11.29
N GLY A 31 10.69 6.97 11.09
CA GLY A 31 9.65 6.87 10.08
C GLY A 31 8.81 5.59 10.18
N TYR A 32 7.56 5.72 9.73
CA TYR A 32 6.59 4.63 9.64
C TYR A 32 5.58 4.91 8.51
N SER A 33 4.96 3.86 8.00
CA SER A 33 3.92 3.97 6.98
C SER A 33 2.83 2.90 7.12
N SER A 34 1.74 3.10 6.37
CA SER A 34 0.73 2.08 6.13
C SER A 34 0.17 2.23 4.72
N TYR A 35 0.07 1.10 4.02
CA TYR A 35 -0.32 1.04 2.62
C TYR A 35 -1.38 -0.04 2.36
N ILE A 36 -2.16 0.21 1.33
CA ILE A 36 -2.67 -0.86 0.48
C ILE A 36 -1.77 -0.95 -0.75
N ASN A 37 -1.47 -2.15 -1.20
CA ASN A 37 -0.53 -2.40 -2.28
C ASN A 37 -1.07 -3.51 -3.20
N VAL A 38 -0.78 -3.40 -4.49
CA VAL A 38 -0.99 -4.44 -5.50
C VAL A 38 0.30 -4.66 -6.29
N HIS A 39 0.63 -5.91 -6.56
CA HIS A 39 1.71 -6.25 -7.47
C HIS A 39 1.31 -7.39 -8.42
N ASP A 40 2.07 -7.54 -9.48
CA ASP A 40 1.96 -8.68 -10.39
C ASP A 40 3.15 -9.63 -10.26
N ALA A 41 3.22 -10.63 -11.13
CA ALA A 41 4.33 -11.59 -11.22
C ALA A 41 5.48 -11.08 -12.12
N HIS A 42 5.38 -9.87 -12.66
CA HIS A 42 6.26 -9.32 -13.70
C HIS A 42 7.04 -8.09 -13.21
N ASN A 43 7.33 -8.03 -11.90
CA ASN A 43 8.07 -6.95 -11.25
C ASN A 43 7.42 -5.56 -11.39
N ASN A 44 6.09 -5.51 -11.44
CA ASN A 44 5.34 -4.26 -11.33
C ASN A 44 4.54 -4.24 -10.03
N ALA A 45 4.51 -3.07 -9.39
CA ALA A 45 3.78 -2.87 -8.15
C ALA A 45 3.28 -1.44 -8.03
N TYR A 46 2.24 -1.27 -7.22
CA TYR A 46 1.66 0.01 -6.89
C TYR A 46 1.11 -0.01 -5.47
N ALA A 47 1.65 0.87 -4.64
CA ALA A 47 1.17 1.09 -3.29
C ALA A 47 0.65 2.52 -3.13
N PHE A 48 -0.38 2.65 -2.29
CA PHE A 48 -0.91 3.93 -1.87
C PHE A 48 -1.25 3.92 -0.39
N GLY A 49 -0.89 4.99 0.31
CA GLY A 49 -1.29 5.18 1.69
C GLY A 49 -0.62 6.38 2.33
N ILE A 50 -0.19 6.21 3.59
CA ILE A 50 0.31 7.29 4.44
C ILE A 50 1.71 6.95 4.93
N GLN A 51 2.62 7.91 4.85
CA GLN A 51 3.98 7.79 5.38
C GLN A 51 4.37 9.05 6.17
N SER A 52 5.03 8.81 7.30
CA SER A 52 5.76 9.82 8.06
C SER A 52 7.24 9.45 8.02
N ASP A 53 8.09 10.36 7.57
CA ASP A 53 9.52 10.11 7.41
C ASP A 53 10.35 11.37 7.70
N LYS A 54 11.14 11.34 8.77
CA LYS A 54 12.05 12.44 9.16
C LYS A 54 13.23 12.61 8.20
N GLY A 55 13.64 11.55 7.49
CA GLY A 55 14.69 11.61 6.48
C GLY A 55 14.23 12.21 5.15
N SER A 56 12.91 12.28 4.91
CA SER A 56 12.34 12.86 3.70
C SER A 56 12.19 14.39 3.82
N PRO A 57 12.71 15.18 2.86
CA PRO A 57 12.53 16.63 2.87
C PRO A 57 11.08 17.07 2.65
N GLN A 58 10.24 16.22 2.02
CA GLN A 58 8.82 16.49 1.79
C GLN A 58 7.96 16.19 3.02
N SER A 59 8.23 15.08 3.72
CA SER A 59 7.50 14.68 4.92
C SER A 59 8.00 15.40 6.17
N LYS A 60 9.32 15.48 6.38
CA LYS A 60 9.96 16.00 7.60
C LYS A 60 9.36 15.39 8.88
N GLY A 61 8.99 14.11 8.80
CA GLY A 61 8.35 13.36 9.89
C GLY A 61 6.85 13.59 10.04
N LYS A 62 6.23 14.45 9.22
CA LYS A 62 4.78 14.69 9.22
C LYS A 62 4.08 13.73 8.26
N PRO A 63 2.90 13.20 8.62
CA PRO A 63 2.18 12.28 7.75
C PRO A 63 1.78 12.94 6.44
N ARG A 64 2.08 12.25 5.34
CA ARG A 64 1.67 12.64 3.99
C ARG A 64 1.08 11.44 3.28
N TYR A 65 0.15 11.72 2.38
CA TYR A 65 -0.21 10.72 1.40
C TYR A 65 0.96 10.50 0.46
N ILE A 66 1.21 9.25 0.10
CA ILE A 66 2.30 8.86 -0.79
C ILE A 66 1.81 7.73 -1.69
N TRP A 67 2.31 7.74 -2.93
CA TRP A 67 2.27 6.59 -3.80
C TRP A 67 3.66 6.05 -4.02
N GLU A 68 3.76 4.74 -4.17
CA GLU A 68 4.96 4.04 -4.57
C GLU A 68 4.62 3.19 -5.79
N ARG A 69 5.55 3.10 -6.73
CA ARG A 69 5.36 2.38 -7.98
C ARG A 69 6.66 1.70 -8.38
N VAL A 70 6.54 0.43 -8.71
CA VAL A 70 7.58 -0.33 -9.39
C VAL A 70 7.11 -0.59 -10.82
N GLN A 71 7.98 -0.30 -11.80
CA GLN A 71 7.77 -0.66 -13.21
C GLN A 71 9.03 -1.33 -13.72
N ASN A 72 8.92 -2.59 -14.15
CA ASN A 72 10.07 -3.40 -14.58
C ASN A 72 11.22 -3.36 -13.56
N GLY A 73 10.90 -3.54 -12.27
CA GLY A 73 11.87 -3.48 -11.17
C GLY A 73 12.38 -2.07 -10.79
N LYS A 74 11.96 -1.01 -11.49
CA LYS A 74 12.37 0.37 -11.16
C LYS A 74 11.40 1.02 -10.19
N PHE A 75 11.87 1.29 -8.97
CA PHE A 75 11.11 1.96 -7.93
C PHE A 75 11.05 3.48 -8.15
N THR A 76 9.86 4.04 -7.99
CA THR A 76 9.57 5.47 -8.00
C THR A 76 8.48 5.77 -6.98
N TYR A 77 8.50 6.96 -6.39
CA TYR A 77 7.49 7.37 -5.43
C TYR A 77 7.20 8.87 -5.56
N GLY A 78 6.10 9.31 -4.96
CA GLY A 78 5.77 10.72 -4.88
C GLY A 78 4.88 11.04 -3.69
N TYR A 79 5.29 12.04 -2.92
CA TYR A 79 4.44 12.61 -1.88
C TYR A 79 3.35 13.48 -2.49
N LEU A 80 2.15 13.35 -1.93
CA LEU A 80 0.98 14.15 -2.26
C LEU A 80 0.73 15.14 -1.11
N GLY A 81 -0.53 15.53 -0.90
CA GLY A 81 -0.94 16.42 0.17
C GLY A 81 -0.70 15.88 1.59
N PRO A 82 -0.89 16.74 2.61
CA PRO A 82 -0.87 16.33 4.01
C PRO A 82 -1.87 15.20 4.28
N ALA A 83 -1.50 14.29 5.18
CA ALA A 83 -2.39 13.26 5.72
C ALA A 83 -2.53 13.42 7.24
N THR A 84 -3.27 12.51 7.86
CA THR A 84 -3.32 12.39 9.32
C THR A 84 -3.05 10.94 9.69
N ASN A 85 -2.60 10.69 10.92
CA ASN A 85 -2.45 9.32 11.43
C ASN A 85 -3.78 8.69 11.88
N LYS A 86 -4.90 9.42 11.74
CA LYS A 86 -6.23 8.90 12.06
C LYS A 86 -6.66 7.89 11.00
N LEU A 87 -7.55 6.99 11.40
CA LEU A 87 -8.17 6.03 10.50
C LEU A 87 -8.87 6.77 9.36
N THR A 88 -8.38 6.61 8.14
CA THR A 88 -8.81 7.37 6.96
C THR A 88 -9.17 6.43 5.81
N PRO A 89 -10.38 6.55 5.22
CA PRO A 89 -10.73 5.85 3.99
C PRO A 89 -9.80 6.22 2.83
N ILE A 90 -9.15 5.21 2.27
CA ILE A 90 -8.34 5.32 1.07
C ILE A 90 -8.76 4.28 0.03
N GLY A 91 -8.30 4.48 -1.20
CA GLY A 91 -8.41 3.47 -2.22
C GLY A 91 -7.50 3.72 -3.40
N MET A 92 -7.44 2.72 -4.26
CA MET A 92 -6.77 2.79 -5.53
C MET A 92 -7.63 2.17 -6.62
N ARG A 93 -7.52 2.72 -7.82
CA ARG A 93 -8.05 2.10 -9.03
C ARG A 93 -6.93 1.86 -10.02
N TRP A 94 -7.08 0.83 -10.84
CA TRP A 94 -6.27 0.63 -12.03
C TRP A 94 -7.16 0.27 -13.22
N TYR A 95 -6.81 0.83 -14.36
CA TYR A 95 -7.50 0.69 -15.63
C TYR A 95 -6.51 0.08 -16.64
N LYS A 96 -7.00 -0.82 -17.50
CA LYS A 96 -6.18 -1.50 -18.53
C LYS A 96 -5.60 -0.58 -19.60
N ASN A 97 -5.89 0.72 -19.56
CA ASN A 97 -5.21 1.73 -20.38
C ASN A 97 -4.02 2.37 -19.64
N ASP A 98 -3.40 1.60 -18.75
CA ASP A 98 -2.22 1.94 -17.96
C ASP A 98 -2.34 3.16 -17.04
N VAL A 99 -3.54 3.43 -16.54
CA VAL A 99 -3.77 4.53 -15.58
C VAL A 99 -4.17 3.97 -14.24
N ALA A 100 -3.54 4.47 -13.19
CA ALA A 100 -3.96 4.27 -11.81
C ALA A 100 -4.38 5.59 -11.15
N THR A 101 -5.27 5.51 -10.17
CA THR A 101 -5.74 6.67 -9.41
C THR A 101 -5.66 6.41 -7.92
N MET A 102 -5.37 7.45 -7.13
CA MET A 102 -5.43 7.41 -5.67
C MET A 102 -6.71 8.07 -5.18
N ILE A 103 -7.34 7.47 -4.17
CA ILE A 103 -8.60 7.92 -3.60
C ILE A 103 -8.40 8.17 -2.11
N VAL A 104 -8.86 9.32 -1.61
CA VAL A 104 -8.94 9.65 -0.19
C VAL A 104 -10.34 10.17 0.10
N ASN A 105 -11.00 9.66 1.15
CA ASN A 105 -12.36 10.07 1.50
C ASN A 105 -13.31 10.07 0.29
N HIS A 106 -13.24 9.00 -0.51
CA HIS A 106 -14.03 8.78 -1.73
C HIS A 106 -13.77 9.75 -2.90
N LYS A 107 -12.76 10.64 -2.80
CA LYS A 107 -12.36 11.57 -3.87
C LYS A 107 -11.02 11.15 -4.47
N THR A 108 -10.91 11.22 -5.80
CA THR A 108 -9.61 11.03 -6.47
C THR A 108 -8.72 12.23 -6.17
N ILE A 109 -7.48 11.98 -5.72
CA ILE A 109 -6.51 13.03 -5.38
C ILE A 109 -5.26 13.03 -6.27
N GLY A 110 -5.14 12.03 -7.15
CA GLY A 110 -3.99 11.90 -8.03
C GLY A 110 -4.15 10.75 -9.01
N THR A 111 -3.31 10.79 -10.03
CA THR A 111 -3.24 9.78 -11.09
C THR A 111 -1.78 9.51 -11.44
N LEU A 112 -1.48 8.30 -11.90
CA LEU A 112 -0.17 7.95 -12.44
C LEU A 112 -0.27 6.91 -13.54
N LYS A 113 0.77 6.81 -14.37
CA LYS A 113 0.92 5.71 -15.33
C LYS A 113 1.39 4.45 -14.61
N LEU A 114 0.69 3.35 -14.82
CA LEU A 114 0.95 2.06 -14.21
C LEU A 114 0.56 0.96 -15.19
N ASN A 115 1.51 0.11 -15.57
CA ASN A 115 1.22 -1.16 -16.19
C ASN A 115 1.24 -2.27 -15.13
N LEU A 116 0.22 -3.12 -15.14
CA LEU A 116 0.15 -4.37 -14.37
C LEU A 116 -0.26 -5.47 -15.34
N ASP A 117 0.36 -6.64 -15.22
CA ASP A 117 0.12 -7.75 -16.15
C ASP A 117 -0.03 -9.10 -15.45
N GLY A 118 -0.97 -9.91 -15.93
CA GLY A 118 -1.24 -11.23 -15.41
C GLY A 118 -2.03 -11.23 -14.10
N ARG A 119 -1.69 -12.18 -13.21
CA ARG A 119 -2.37 -12.38 -11.93
C ARG A 119 -1.90 -11.35 -10.91
N LEU A 120 -2.84 -10.68 -10.27
CA LEU A 120 -2.55 -9.69 -9.23
C LEU A 120 -2.51 -10.29 -7.83
N PHE A 121 -1.67 -9.71 -6.98
CA PHE A 121 -1.53 -10.00 -5.56
C PHE A 121 -1.73 -8.71 -4.77
N PHE A 122 -2.45 -8.79 -3.65
CA PHE A 122 -2.91 -7.64 -2.89
C PHE A 122 -2.39 -7.71 -1.46
N ASN A 123 -1.85 -6.60 -0.98
CA ASN A 123 -1.21 -6.50 0.32
C ASN A 123 -1.87 -5.41 1.17
N ALA A 124 -2.10 -5.74 2.44
CA ALA A 124 -2.22 -4.79 3.54
C ALA A 124 -0.87 -4.73 4.25
N GLU A 125 -0.24 -3.56 4.28
CA GLU A 125 1.18 -3.43 4.62
C GLU A 125 1.44 -2.25 5.55
N ALA A 126 2.44 -2.39 6.41
CA ALA A 126 3.02 -1.27 7.14
C ALA A 126 4.52 -1.46 7.30
N ASN A 127 5.26 -0.35 7.20
CA ASN A 127 6.71 -0.31 7.18
C ASN A 127 7.26 0.63 8.26
N ALA A 128 8.53 0.46 8.62
CA ALA A 128 9.28 1.41 9.45
C ALA A 128 10.71 1.59 8.94
N ARG A 129 11.27 2.76 9.26
CA ARG A 129 12.44 3.27 8.53
C ARG A 129 13.76 2.67 8.98
N LEU A 130 14.02 2.65 10.28
CA LEU A 130 15.31 2.25 10.86
C LEU A 130 15.15 1.29 12.04
N ASN A 131 16.24 0.61 12.42
CA ASN A 131 16.32 -0.10 13.70
C ASN A 131 15.85 0.79 14.86
N GLY A 132 14.99 0.25 15.71
CA GLY A 132 14.40 0.94 16.85
C GLY A 132 13.07 1.63 16.56
N ASP A 133 12.74 1.92 15.30
CA ASP A 133 11.44 2.47 14.92
C ASP A 133 10.34 1.45 15.19
N VAL A 134 9.15 1.95 15.56
CA VAL A 134 8.01 1.12 15.97
C VAL A 134 6.81 1.45 15.10
N VAL A 135 6.05 0.41 14.73
CA VAL A 135 4.80 0.53 13.96
C VAL A 135 3.62 0.04 14.82
N HIS A 136 2.50 0.76 14.71
CA HIS A 136 1.19 0.47 15.29
C HIS A 136 0.07 0.79 14.27
N SER A 137 0.18 0.27 13.07
CA SER A 137 -0.70 0.61 11.95
C SER A 137 -1.93 -0.29 11.89
N THR A 138 -3.02 0.22 11.32
CA THR A 138 -4.20 -0.59 11.04
C THR A 138 -4.67 -0.41 9.61
N VAL A 139 -5.13 -1.50 9.00
CA VAL A 139 -5.79 -1.51 7.69
C VAL A 139 -7.12 -2.22 7.87
N GLN A 140 -8.23 -1.49 7.78
CA GLN A 140 -9.56 -1.99 8.10
C GLN A 140 -10.45 -2.11 6.88
N ASN A 141 -11.32 -3.12 6.90
CA ASN A 141 -12.40 -3.30 5.93
C ASN A 141 -11.91 -3.29 4.48
N THR A 142 -10.84 -4.04 4.20
CA THR A 142 -10.31 -4.20 2.84
C THR A 142 -11.40 -4.70 1.89
N ARG A 143 -11.57 -4.03 0.75
CA ARG A 143 -12.49 -4.47 -0.32
C ARG A 143 -11.77 -4.40 -1.64
N ILE A 144 -11.75 -5.53 -2.35
CA ILE A 144 -11.07 -5.65 -3.64
C ILE A 144 -12.06 -6.17 -4.68
N THR A 145 -12.24 -5.39 -5.74
CA THR A 145 -12.87 -5.86 -6.99
C THR A 145 -11.78 -5.94 -8.04
N VAL A 146 -11.63 -7.10 -8.67
CA VAL A 146 -10.63 -7.33 -9.71
C VAL A 146 -11.20 -8.27 -10.76
N GLY A 147 -10.83 -8.06 -12.02
CA GLY A 147 -11.23 -8.91 -13.14
C GLY A 147 -12.36 -8.29 -13.97
N ASP A 148 -12.40 -8.66 -15.25
CA ASP A 148 -13.43 -8.32 -16.23
C ASP A 148 -14.23 -9.54 -16.71
N ARG A 149 -13.77 -10.76 -16.36
CA ARG A 149 -14.43 -12.03 -16.69
C ARG A 149 -14.95 -12.70 -15.43
N LYS A 150 -16.24 -13.04 -15.41
CA LYS A 150 -16.93 -13.64 -14.25
C LYS A 150 -16.24 -14.87 -13.67
N SER A 151 -15.55 -15.68 -14.49
CA SER A 151 -14.80 -16.85 -14.04
C SER A 151 -13.55 -16.50 -13.21
N ASN A 152 -12.92 -15.35 -13.49
CA ASN A 152 -11.61 -14.94 -12.97
C ASN A 152 -11.71 -13.64 -12.13
N THR A 153 -12.93 -13.28 -11.72
CA THR A 153 -13.17 -12.12 -10.85
C THR A 153 -13.02 -12.48 -9.38
N GLY A 154 -12.45 -11.56 -8.61
CA GLY A 154 -12.36 -11.65 -7.15
C GLY A 154 -11.06 -12.25 -6.60
N LEU A 155 -11.11 -12.73 -5.37
CA LEU A 155 -9.96 -13.16 -4.58
C LEU A 155 -9.92 -14.68 -4.42
N ASN A 156 -8.71 -15.24 -4.32
CA ASN A 156 -8.48 -16.66 -4.15
C ASN A 156 -7.99 -16.98 -2.73
N GLY A 157 -8.71 -17.86 -2.04
CA GLY A 157 -8.27 -18.41 -0.76
C GLY A 157 -8.46 -17.45 0.42
N LYS A 158 -7.47 -17.42 1.31
CA LYS A 158 -7.44 -16.63 2.56
C LYS A 158 -6.26 -15.68 2.56
N TRP A 159 -6.32 -14.66 3.41
CA TRP A 159 -5.17 -13.80 3.64
C TRP A 159 -4.04 -14.58 4.33
N ASP A 160 -2.83 -14.48 3.78
CA ASP A 160 -1.60 -15.00 4.35
C ASP A 160 -0.88 -13.87 5.11
N THR A 161 -0.68 -14.06 6.41
CA THR A 161 0.01 -13.10 7.29
C THR A 161 1.34 -13.66 7.81
N SER A 162 1.93 -14.62 7.12
CA SER A 162 3.23 -15.21 7.47
C SER A 162 4.41 -14.28 7.15
N PHE A 163 4.19 -13.28 6.30
CA PHE A 163 5.19 -12.29 5.88
C PHE A 163 5.54 -11.31 7.00
N SER A 164 6.71 -11.53 7.61
CA SER A 164 7.23 -10.77 8.74
C SER A 164 8.69 -10.46 8.51
N PHE A 165 9.05 -9.19 8.43
CA PHE A 165 10.41 -8.76 8.14
C PHE A 165 10.90 -7.77 9.19
N HIS A 166 12.13 -7.98 9.66
CA HIS A 166 12.79 -7.13 10.66
C HIS A 166 11.95 -6.85 11.93
N GLY A 167 11.11 -7.80 12.34
CA GLY A 167 10.30 -7.70 13.56
C GLY A 167 8.92 -7.06 13.37
N LEU A 168 8.54 -6.66 12.16
CA LEU A 168 7.18 -6.20 11.85
C LEU A 168 6.30 -7.36 11.39
N LYS A 169 5.06 -7.41 11.88
CA LYS A 169 4.12 -8.49 11.58
C LYS A 169 2.69 -7.99 11.40
N ALA A 170 2.01 -8.50 10.38
CA ALA A 170 0.58 -8.33 10.21
C ALA A 170 -0.19 -9.43 10.97
N LYS A 171 -1.32 -9.05 11.56
CA LYS A 171 -2.30 -9.97 12.12
C LYS A 171 -3.68 -9.58 11.62
N GLN A 172 -4.38 -10.52 10.99
CA GLN A 172 -5.79 -10.32 10.68
C GLN A 172 -6.61 -10.37 11.97
N THR A 173 -7.36 -9.31 12.28
CA THR A 173 -8.10 -9.17 13.54
C THR A 173 -9.52 -9.71 13.48
N ASN A 174 -10.04 -9.98 12.29
CA ASN A 174 -11.39 -10.47 12.04
C ASN A 174 -11.41 -11.69 11.09
N SER A 175 -10.40 -12.54 11.20
CA SER A 175 -10.33 -13.83 10.48
C SER A 175 -11.58 -14.68 10.74
N PRO A 176 -12.11 -15.43 9.76
CA PRO A 176 -11.55 -15.74 8.43
C PRO A 176 -12.05 -14.85 7.28
N ARG A 177 -12.40 -13.58 7.52
CA ARG A 177 -12.94 -12.71 6.47
C ARG A 177 -11.95 -12.52 5.30
N VAL A 178 -12.43 -12.68 4.06
CA VAL A 178 -11.67 -12.38 2.85
C VAL A 178 -11.96 -10.94 2.39
N GLN A 179 -13.21 -10.67 2.05
CA GLN A 179 -13.71 -9.31 1.86
C GLN A 179 -14.07 -8.70 3.23
N GLY A 180 -13.74 -7.44 3.43
CA GLY A 180 -13.87 -6.76 4.72
C GLY A 180 -12.83 -7.21 5.74
N ALA A 181 -11.71 -7.80 5.31
CA ALA A 181 -10.63 -8.18 6.22
C ALA A 181 -9.98 -6.94 6.84
N SER A 182 -9.62 -7.06 8.12
CA SER A 182 -8.98 -6.01 8.89
C SER A 182 -7.69 -6.53 9.51
N PHE A 183 -6.65 -5.71 9.51
CA PHE A 183 -5.31 -6.02 9.94
C PHE A 183 -4.84 -5.03 10.99
N LYS A 184 -4.19 -5.58 12.00
CA LYS A 184 -3.32 -4.84 12.92
C LYS A 184 -1.88 -5.20 12.54
N ILE A 185 -1.05 -4.21 12.25
CA ILE A 185 0.33 -4.41 11.79
C ILE A 185 1.26 -3.69 12.76
N ASP A 186 2.04 -4.47 13.50
CA ASP A 186 2.81 -3.97 14.62
C ASP A 186 4.20 -4.59 14.66
N GLY A 187 5.12 -3.87 15.29
CA GLY A 187 6.43 -4.38 15.63
C GLY A 187 7.43 -3.27 15.89
N ARG A 188 8.61 -3.67 16.37
CA ARG A 188 9.79 -2.81 16.46
C ARG A 188 10.83 -3.33 15.48
N VAL A 189 11.37 -2.44 14.67
CA VAL A 189 12.39 -2.79 13.68
C VAL A 189 13.67 -3.21 14.39
N THR A 190 14.18 -4.38 14.02
CA THR A 190 15.45 -4.92 14.50
C THR A 190 16.18 -5.69 13.41
N GLY A 191 17.49 -5.86 13.54
CA GLY A 191 18.30 -6.69 12.66
C GLY A 191 18.62 -6.07 11.29
N LEU A 192 18.42 -4.77 11.09
CA LEU A 192 18.97 -4.09 9.92
C LEU A 192 20.49 -3.93 10.05
N PRO A 193 21.25 -4.07 8.95
CA PRO A 193 22.68 -3.77 8.94
C PRO A 193 22.93 -2.28 9.26
N ARG A 194 24.16 -1.95 9.67
CA ARG A 194 24.54 -0.56 9.94
C ARG A 194 24.32 0.31 8.71
N GLY A 195 23.56 1.40 8.87
CA GLY A 195 23.19 2.29 7.77
C GLY A 195 22.03 1.80 6.90
N GLY A 196 21.51 0.59 7.15
CA GLY A 196 20.34 0.04 6.46
C GLY A 196 19.03 0.71 6.88
N ASN A 197 18.10 0.79 5.94
CA ASN A 197 16.77 1.34 6.11
C ASN A 197 15.75 0.65 5.18
N TRP A 198 14.48 1.07 5.22
CA TRP A 198 13.41 0.57 4.33
C TRP A 198 13.63 0.77 2.82
N ASP A 199 14.58 1.61 2.40
CA ASP A 199 14.90 1.86 0.98
C ASP A 199 15.92 0.82 0.48
N THR A 200 16.61 0.16 1.42
CA THR A 200 17.70 -0.80 1.17
C THR A 200 17.34 -2.24 1.54
N ALA A 201 16.24 -2.44 2.28
CA ALA A 201 15.78 -3.74 2.74
C ALA A 201 14.25 -3.76 2.93
N GLN A 202 13.64 -4.94 2.83
CA GLN A 202 12.20 -5.11 3.10
C GLN A 202 11.93 -5.00 4.60
N VAL A 203 11.41 -3.86 5.07
CA VAL A 203 11.10 -3.63 6.50
C VAL A 203 9.60 -3.51 6.70
N SER A 204 8.91 -4.65 6.71
CA SER A 204 7.45 -4.68 6.57
C SER A 204 6.79 -5.79 7.37
N GLY A 205 5.54 -5.56 7.78
CA GLY A 205 4.59 -6.62 8.10
C GLY A 205 3.49 -6.66 7.04
N ILE A 206 3.23 -7.81 6.44
CA ILE A 206 2.33 -7.93 5.28
C ILE A 206 1.25 -8.97 5.54
N GLY A 207 -0.01 -8.61 5.23
CA GLY A 207 -1.06 -9.56 4.93
C GLY A 207 -1.30 -9.57 3.42
N MET A 208 -1.18 -10.73 2.78
CA MET A 208 -1.27 -10.89 1.32
C MET A 208 -2.44 -11.80 0.90
N ILE A 209 -3.09 -11.50 -0.22
CA ILE A 209 -4.04 -12.40 -0.89
C ILE A 209 -3.94 -12.28 -2.41
N ALA A 210 -4.18 -13.36 -3.14
CA ALA A 210 -4.09 -13.36 -4.60
C ALA A 210 -5.46 -13.18 -5.28
N GLN A 211 -5.45 -12.65 -6.50
CA GLN A 211 -6.57 -12.71 -7.43
C GLN A 211 -6.96 -14.17 -7.74
N LYS A 212 -8.26 -14.39 -7.99
CA LYS A 212 -8.78 -15.64 -8.55
C LYS A 212 -8.45 -15.76 -10.04
N TRP A 213 -7.89 -16.89 -10.44
CA TRP A 213 -7.45 -17.14 -11.81
C TRP A 213 -8.39 -18.11 -12.52
#